data_AF-A0A0L0G329-F1
#
_entry.id   AF-A0A0L0G329-F1
#
_cell.length_a   1.000
_cell.length_b   1.000
_cell.length_c   1.000
_cell.angle_alpha   90.00
_cell.angle_beta   90.00
_cell.angle_gamma   90.00
#
_symmetry.space_group_name_H-M   'P 1'
#
loop_
_entity.id
_entity.type
_entity.pdbx_description
1 polymer ?
#
loop_
_entity_poly.entity_id
_entity_poly.type
_entity_poly.pdbx_seq_one_letter_code
_entity_poly.pdbx_strand_id
1 'polypeptide(L)'
;MDIEYPWVAYARKSDVNYHTAVNDQTLLVDYTVRRHLTGGPKAHPYTGAYGSVRVVTNVFGYKKILNKTRTIIESITSEIPDFEMITESLWIDIGLEFKNGLAEISLDYRGGLHACNHLLVNVLGFYLLCDRGDVQPVCYSEQETKNRPLCINIYDSVEGGTGISEAAYHKIEPIMQKAYELIKGCDCEEANGCPACTHDPSCGEYNNCLDKKAALWILERLVARTPTS
;
A
#
# COMPACT_ATOMS: atom_id res chain seq x y z
N MET A 1 18.85 7.12 -20.80
CA MET A 1 17.53 7.70 -21.13
C MET A 1 17.81 9.05 -21.72
N ASP A 2 17.18 9.38 -22.84
CA ASP A 2 17.32 10.72 -23.40
C ASP A 2 16.38 11.65 -22.63
N ILE A 3 16.93 12.61 -21.87
CA ILE A 3 16.13 13.52 -21.05
C ILE A 3 15.37 14.51 -21.94
N GLU A 4 15.87 14.77 -23.14
CA GLU A 4 15.23 15.65 -24.13
C GLU A 4 14.07 14.93 -24.84
N TYR A 5 14.15 13.61 -24.98
CA TYR A 5 13.12 12.75 -25.57
C TYR A 5 12.72 11.62 -24.59
N PRO A 6 11.87 11.90 -23.59
CA PRO A 6 11.58 10.97 -22.48
C PRO A 6 10.93 9.65 -22.91
N TRP A 7 10.39 9.58 -24.13
CA TRP A 7 9.86 8.35 -24.73
C TRP A 7 10.92 7.49 -25.46
N VAL A 8 12.20 7.90 -25.46
CA VAL A 8 13.30 7.18 -26.13
C VAL A 8 14.30 6.63 -25.11
N ALA A 9 14.46 5.31 -25.12
CA ALA A 9 15.49 4.61 -24.37
C ALA A 9 16.37 3.79 -25.31
N TYR A 10 17.65 4.17 -25.45
CA TYR A 10 18.64 3.37 -26.17
C TYR A 10 19.09 2.19 -25.32
N ALA A 11 19.01 0.99 -25.87
CA ALA A 11 19.40 -0.24 -25.19
C ALA A 11 20.30 -1.12 -26.07
N ARG A 12 21.13 -1.93 -25.43
CA ARG A 12 21.97 -2.95 -26.09
C ARG A 12 21.70 -4.31 -25.45
N LYS A 13 21.54 -5.34 -26.28
CA LYS A 13 21.45 -6.73 -25.81
C LYS A 13 22.70 -7.09 -25.00
N SER A 14 22.47 -7.55 -23.78
CA SER A 14 23.51 -8.01 -22.85
C SER A 14 23.06 -9.34 -22.25
N ASP A 15 23.99 -10.29 -22.12
CA ASP A 15 23.73 -11.59 -21.49
C ASP A 15 24.13 -11.52 -20.01
N VAL A 16 23.14 -11.42 -19.13
CA VAL A 16 23.31 -11.23 -17.69
C VAL A 16 22.35 -12.13 -16.91
N ASN A 17 22.74 -12.53 -15.70
CA ASN A 17 21.95 -13.40 -14.83
C ASN A 17 21.17 -12.65 -13.73
N TYR A 18 21.01 -11.33 -13.89
CA TYR A 18 20.28 -10.45 -12.99
C TYR A 18 19.26 -9.61 -13.76
N HIS A 19 18.32 -9.00 -13.04
CA HIS A 19 17.45 -7.93 -13.53
C HIS A 19 17.65 -6.68 -12.67
N THR A 20 17.16 -5.55 -13.14
CA THR A 20 17.19 -4.28 -12.40
C THR A 20 15.82 -3.96 -11.83
N ALA A 21 15.81 -3.40 -10.63
CA ALA A 21 14.63 -2.89 -9.93
C ALA A 21 14.87 -1.42 -9.58
N VAL A 22 13.88 -0.56 -9.75
CA VAL A 22 13.99 0.83 -9.28
C VAL A 22 14.16 0.83 -7.76
N ASN A 23 14.98 1.77 -7.27
CA ASN A 23 15.10 2.05 -5.85
C ASN A 23 14.50 3.43 -5.60
N ASP A 24 13.22 3.44 -5.24
CA ASP A 24 12.42 4.65 -5.04
C ASP A 24 11.66 4.60 -3.71
N GLN A 25 11.04 5.73 -3.39
CA GLN A 25 10.10 5.85 -2.28
C GLN A 25 8.94 6.72 -2.72
N THR A 26 7.72 6.22 -2.57
CA THR A 26 6.51 6.98 -2.81
C THR A 26 5.95 7.51 -1.50
N LEU A 27 5.70 8.81 -1.44
CA LEU A 27 5.13 9.50 -0.30
C LEU A 27 3.84 10.21 -0.73
N LEU A 28 2.86 10.21 0.17
CA LEU A 28 1.69 11.07 0.06
C LEU A 28 1.85 12.26 1.00
N VAL A 29 1.78 13.47 0.44
CA VAL A 29 1.95 14.74 1.15
C VAL A 29 0.83 15.73 0.79
N ASP A 30 0.78 16.88 1.46
CA ASP A 30 -0.16 17.98 1.19
C ASP A 30 -1.65 17.58 1.13
N TYR A 31 -2.08 16.78 2.11
CA TYR A 31 -3.45 16.30 2.20
C TYR A 31 -4.46 17.45 2.34
N THR A 32 -5.48 17.42 1.49
CA THR A 32 -6.65 18.29 1.57
C THR A 32 -7.89 17.42 1.83
N VAL A 33 -8.46 17.54 3.03
CA VAL A 33 -9.68 16.81 3.39
C VAL A 33 -10.88 17.41 2.65
N ARG A 34 -11.62 16.56 1.92
CA ARG A 34 -12.93 16.91 1.34
C ARG A 34 -14.08 16.37 2.17
N ARG A 35 -13.96 15.15 2.69
CA ARG A 35 -14.94 14.53 3.59
C ARG A 35 -14.25 13.73 4.67
N HIS A 36 -14.70 13.89 5.91
CA HIS A 36 -14.23 13.09 7.03
C HIS A 36 -14.89 11.72 7.04
N LEU A 37 -14.12 10.69 7.37
CA LEU A 37 -14.58 9.33 7.60
C LEU A 37 -14.53 9.02 9.10
N THR A 38 -15.59 8.40 9.61
CA THR A 38 -15.59 7.75 10.92
C THR A 38 -16.31 6.42 10.78
N GLY A 39 -15.89 5.41 11.55
CA GLY A 39 -16.55 4.11 11.52
C GLY A 39 -15.92 3.12 12.47
N GLY A 40 -16.27 1.85 12.26
CA GLY A 40 -15.75 0.73 13.04
C GLY A 40 -16.52 0.46 14.34
N PRO A 41 -16.12 -0.58 15.08
CA PRO A 41 -16.80 -1.01 16.30
C PRO A 41 -16.61 -0.01 17.42
N LYS A 42 -17.55 0.05 18.38
CA LYS A 42 -17.43 0.92 19.57
C LYS A 42 -16.12 0.71 20.36
N ALA A 43 -15.59 -0.52 20.36
CA ALA A 43 -14.35 -0.86 21.04
C ALA A 43 -13.11 -0.34 20.32
N HIS A 44 -13.17 -0.20 18.99
CA HIS A 44 -12.06 0.17 18.13
C HIS A 44 -12.56 1.09 16.99
N PRO A 45 -13.04 2.31 17.31
CA PRO A 45 -13.45 3.25 16.29
C PRO A 45 -12.23 3.70 15.49
N TYR A 46 -12.42 3.94 14.20
CA TYR A 46 -11.42 4.57 13.34
C TYR A 46 -11.92 5.90 12.81
N THR A 47 -10.97 6.78 12.51
CA THR A 47 -11.20 8.01 11.75
C THR A 47 -10.46 7.93 10.42
N GLY A 48 -10.73 8.87 9.54
CA GLY A 48 -10.03 8.98 8.28
C GLY A 48 -10.61 10.13 7.47
N ALA A 49 -10.27 10.16 6.19
CA ALA A 49 -10.88 11.09 5.26
C ALA A 49 -10.71 10.63 3.81
N TYR A 50 -11.51 11.26 2.97
CA TYR A 50 -11.33 11.30 1.52
C TYR A 50 -10.97 12.73 1.10
N GLY A 51 -10.06 12.84 0.14
CA GLY A 51 -9.76 14.09 -0.52
C GLY A 51 -8.47 14.06 -1.33
N SER A 52 -7.95 15.24 -1.67
CA SER A 52 -6.80 15.37 -2.56
C SER A 52 -5.49 15.17 -1.80
N VAL A 53 -4.53 14.54 -2.46
CA VAL A 53 -3.16 14.32 -1.99
C VAL A 53 -2.17 14.61 -3.12
N ARG A 54 -0.96 15.04 -2.76
CA ARG A 54 0.17 15.07 -3.69
C ARG A 54 1.00 13.81 -3.48
N VAL A 55 1.11 13.01 -4.53
CA VAL A 55 1.96 11.82 -4.59
C VAL A 55 3.34 12.27 -5.07
N VAL A 56 4.39 11.94 -4.32
CA VAL A 56 5.78 12.25 -4.66
C VAL A 56 6.56 10.95 -4.66
N THR A 57 7.15 10.60 -5.80
CA THR A 57 8.03 9.43 -5.94
C THR A 57 9.46 9.89 -6.08
N ASN A 58 10.26 9.69 -5.03
CA ASN A 58 11.67 10.01 -5.03
C ASN A 58 12.48 8.84 -5.57
N VAL A 59 13.25 9.04 -6.64
CA VAL A 59 14.02 7.97 -7.28
C VAL A 59 15.50 8.07 -6.91
N PHE A 60 15.97 7.16 -6.06
CA PHE A 60 17.36 7.15 -5.60
C PHE A 60 18.31 6.40 -6.54
N GLY A 61 17.77 5.62 -7.47
CA GLY A 61 18.54 4.85 -8.45
C GLY A 61 17.92 3.48 -8.72
N TYR A 62 18.75 2.43 -8.81
CA TYR A 62 18.27 1.08 -9.07
C TYR A 62 19.15 0.00 -8.42
N LYS A 63 18.56 -1.16 -8.16
CA LYS A 63 19.20 -2.36 -7.61
C LYS A 63 19.38 -3.40 -8.72
N LYS A 64 20.49 -4.13 -8.71
CA LYS A 64 20.67 -5.36 -9.50
C LYS A 64 20.35 -6.56 -8.62
N ILE A 65 19.46 -7.43 -9.11
CA ILE A 65 18.92 -8.57 -8.36
C ILE A 65 19.16 -9.84 -9.14
N LEU A 66 19.85 -10.83 -8.54
CA LEU A 66 20.08 -12.13 -9.17
C LEU A 66 18.77 -12.85 -9.44
N ASN A 67 18.60 -13.36 -10.67
CA ASN A 67 17.34 -13.97 -11.10
C ASN A 67 17.01 -15.24 -10.29
N LYS A 68 18.03 -16.03 -9.93
CA LYS A 68 17.84 -17.30 -9.21
C LYS A 68 17.58 -17.12 -7.72
N THR A 69 18.39 -16.32 -7.05
CA THR A 69 18.39 -16.23 -5.58
C THR A 69 17.60 -15.02 -5.07
N ARG A 70 17.21 -14.10 -5.94
CA ARG A 70 16.60 -12.80 -5.59
C ARG A 70 17.46 -11.94 -4.66
N THR A 71 18.76 -12.25 -4.56
CA THR A 71 19.71 -11.46 -3.77
C THR A 71 20.07 -10.18 -4.51
N ILE A 72 20.06 -9.06 -3.80
CA ILE A 72 20.60 -7.78 -4.29
C ILE A 72 22.13 -7.93 -4.36
N ILE A 73 22.70 -7.79 -5.55
CA ILE A 73 24.14 -7.87 -5.78
C ILE A 73 24.80 -6.51 -5.88
N GLU A 74 24.03 -5.47 -6.22
CA GLU A 74 24.52 -4.11 -6.35
C GLU A 74 23.36 -3.13 -6.18
N SER A 75 23.62 -2.01 -5.50
CA SER A 75 22.73 -0.85 -5.44
C SER A 75 23.45 0.32 -6.07
N ILE A 76 22.86 0.90 -7.11
CA ILE A 76 23.44 2.00 -7.88
C ILE A 76 22.60 3.24 -7.65
N THR A 77 23.23 4.28 -7.12
CA THR A 77 22.61 5.60 -6.99
C THR A 77 22.61 6.30 -8.35
N SER A 78 21.52 6.97 -8.69
CA SER A 78 21.41 7.77 -9.91
C SER A 78 20.53 8.98 -9.65
N GLU A 79 20.88 10.11 -10.24
CA GLU A 79 20.02 11.31 -10.25
C GLU A 79 18.98 11.13 -11.36
N ILE A 80 17.82 10.59 -10.98
CA ILE A 80 16.63 10.50 -11.83
C ILE A 80 15.65 11.54 -11.29
N PRO A 81 14.99 12.34 -12.14
CA PRO A 81 13.98 13.30 -11.67
C PRO A 81 12.88 12.60 -10.89
N ASP A 82 12.49 13.22 -9.78
CA ASP A 82 11.34 12.77 -9.01
C ASP A 82 10.05 12.98 -9.79
N PHE A 83 9.07 12.11 -9.55
CA PHE A 83 7.76 12.20 -10.19
C PHE A 83 6.74 12.67 -9.18
N GLU A 84 5.92 13.63 -9.59
CA GLU A 84 4.84 14.15 -8.76
C GLU A 84 3.52 14.16 -9.52
N MET A 85 2.44 13.91 -8.79
CA MET A 85 1.08 14.06 -9.30
C MET A 85 0.15 14.46 -8.16
N ILE A 86 -0.90 15.22 -8.47
CA ILE A 86 -1.99 15.49 -7.53
C ILE A 86 -3.16 14.59 -7.91
N THR A 87 -3.67 13.83 -6.95
CA THR A 87 -4.79 12.89 -7.16
C THR A 87 -5.69 12.86 -5.93
N GLU A 88 -6.72 12.01 -5.96
CA GLU A 88 -7.62 11.77 -4.84
C GLU A 88 -7.25 10.47 -4.11
N SER A 89 -7.45 10.47 -2.80
CA SER A 89 -7.15 9.34 -1.91
C SER A 89 -8.21 9.16 -0.84
N LEU A 90 -8.39 7.91 -0.45
CA LEU A 90 -9.03 7.52 0.80
C LEU A 90 -7.96 7.06 1.77
N TRP A 91 -7.99 7.58 3.00
CA TRP A 91 -7.16 7.09 4.09
C TRP A 91 -7.93 6.88 5.38
N ILE A 92 -7.50 5.88 6.14
CA ILE A 92 -8.03 5.49 7.44
C ILE A 92 -6.90 5.61 8.44
N ASP A 93 -7.05 6.53 9.39
CA ASP A 93 -6.10 6.70 10.47
C ASP A 93 -6.22 5.54 11.46
N ILE A 94 -5.09 4.89 11.71
CA ILE A 94 -5.01 3.77 12.65
C ILE A 94 -4.34 4.30 13.92
N GLY A 95 -5.08 4.23 15.03
CA GLY A 95 -4.66 4.82 16.29
C GLY A 95 -3.46 4.10 16.92
N LEU A 96 -2.78 4.80 17.84
CA LEU A 96 -1.60 4.29 18.53
C LEU A 96 -1.88 3.02 19.35
N GLU A 97 -3.12 2.79 19.74
CA GLU A 97 -3.58 1.58 20.42
C GLU A 97 -3.34 0.32 19.57
N PHE A 98 -3.48 0.40 18.25
CA PHE A 98 -3.16 -0.74 17.37
C PHE A 98 -1.67 -1.03 17.36
N LYS A 99 -0.86 0.04 17.27
CA LYS A 99 0.60 -0.10 17.32
C LYS A 99 1.07 -0.72 18.63
N ASN A 100 0.52 -0.27 19.77
CA ASN A 100 0.87 -0.82 21.08
C ASN A 100 0.39 -2.26 21.23
N GLY A 101 -0.85 -2.56 20.82
CA GLY A 101 -1.42 -3.90 20.90
C GLY A 101 -0.67 -4.93 20.05
N LEU A 102 -0.21 -4.55 18.85
CA LEU A 102 0.64 -5.43 18.03
C LEU A 102 2.04 -5.63 18.63
N ALA A 103 2.62 -4.57 19.23
CA ALA A 103 3.91 -4.68 19.89
C ALA A 103 3.87 -5.67 21.08
N GLU A 104 2.79 -5.69 21.86
CA GLU A 104 2.58 -6.64 22.96
C GLU A 104 2.60 -8.11 22.50
N ILE A 105 2.15 -8.38 21.27
CA ILE A 105 2.13 -9.72 20.68
C ILE A 105 3.24 -9.92 19.64
N SER A 106 4.25 -9.05 19.62
CA SER A 106 5.44 -9.13 18.75
C SER A 106 5.12 -9.22 17.25
N LEU A 107 4.12 -8.47 16.79
CA LEU A 107 3.75 -8.36 15.37
C LEU A 107 4.16 -6.99 14.80
N ASP A 108 4.52 -6.93 13.52
CA ASP A 108 4.99 -5.70 12.88
C ASP A 108 3.82 -4.80 12.47
N TYR A 109 3.68 -3.66 13.15
CA TYR A 109 2.65 -2.66 12.84
C TYR A 109 2.75 -2.14 11.40
N ARG A 110 3.97 -1.89 10.90
CA ARG A 110 4.17 -1.35 9.55
C ARG A 110 3.82 -2.40 8.49
N GLY A 111 4.36 -3.61 8.62
CA GLY A 111 4.05 -4.74 7.75
C GLY A 111 2.57 -5.13 7.77
N GLY A 112 1.89 -4.97 8.91
CA GLY A 112 0.45 -5.13 9.03
C GLY A 112 -0.34 -4.12 8.21
N LEU A 113 -0.03 -2.82 8.34
CA LEU A 113 -0.68 -1.77 7.55
C LEU A 113 -0.42 -1.93 6.05
N HIS A 114 0.81 -2.30 5.67
CA HIS A 114 1.17 -2.57 4.28
C HIS A 114 0.37 -3.75 3.70
N ALA A 115 0.23 -4.84 4.45
CA ALA A 115 -0.62 -5.95 4.04
C ALA A 115 -2.12 -5.59 4.01
N CYS A 116 -2.61 -4.74 4.93
CA CYS A 116 -3.97 -4.21 4.87
C CYS A 116 -4.23 -3.41 3.57
N ASN A 117 -3.29 -2.55 3.18
CA ASN A 117 -3.35 -1.79 1.94
C ASN A 117 -3.50 -2.71 0.72
N HIS A 118 -2.65 -3.74 0.60
CA HIS A 118 -2.75 -4.74 -0.47
C HIS A 118 -4.10 -5.45 -0.46
N LEU A 119 -4.59 -5.85 0.72
CA LEU A 119 -5.88 -6.54 0.85
C LEU A 119 -7.05 -5.66 0.39
N LEU A 120 -7.03 -4.35 0.69
CA LEU A 120 -8.05 -3.44 0.19
C LEU A 120 -8.03 -3.41 -1.34
N VAL A 121 -6.88 -3.15 -1.96
CA VAL A 121 -6.75 -3.10 -3.43
C VAL A 121 -7.19 -4.42 -4.06
N ASN A 122 -6.78 -5.56 -3.48
CA ASN A 122 -7.14 -6.89 -3.97
C ASN A 122 -8.65 -7.16 -3.96
N VAL A 123 -9.42 -6.54 -3.05
CA VAL A 123 -10.88 -6.75 -2.94
C VAL A 123 -11.72 -5.62 -3.52
N LEU A 124 -11.12 -4.50 -3.97
CA LEU A 124 -11.86 -3.35 -4.52
C LEU A 124 -12.79 -3.76 -5.69
N GLY A 125 -12.30 -4.63 -6.58
CA GLY A 125 -13.04 -5.09 -7.76
C GLY A 125 -14.34 -5.85 -7.45
N PHE A 126 -14.56 -6.30 -6.20
CA PHE A 126 -15.86 -6.89 -5.79
C PHE A 126 -16.96 -5.83 -5.63
N TYR A 127 -16.59 -4.56 -5.45
CA TYR A 127 -17.53 -3.48 -5.11
C TYR A 127 -17.57 -2.36 -6.14
N LEU A 128 -16.48 -2.18 -6.89
CA LEU A 128 -16.25 -1.11 -7.85
C LEU A 128 -15.79 -1.72 -9.18
N LEU A 129 -16.18 -1.12 -10.30
CA LEU A 129 -15.72 -1.53 -11.62
C LEU A 129 -14.35 -0.89 -11.89
N CYS A 130 -13.29 -1.52 -11.38
CA CYS A 130 -11.91 -1.10 -11.55
C CYS A 130 -10.98 -2.31 -11.72
N ASP A 131 -9.82 -2.07 -12.33
CA ASP A 131 -8.68 -2.98 -12.28
C ASP A 131 -7.76 -2.60 -11.10
N ARG A 132 -6.85 -3.50 -10.73
CA ARG A 132 -5.82 -3.24 -9.72
C ARG A 132 -4.91 -2.08 -10.12
N GLY A 133 -4.69 -1.88 -11.42
CA GLY A 133 -3.85 -0.79 -11.92
C GLY A 133 -4.45 0.61 -11.75
N ASP A 134 -5.75 0.73 -11.50
CA ASP A 134 -6.45 2.02 -11.40
C ASP A 134 -6.28 2.69 -10.03
N VAL A 135 -5.81 1.93 -9.04
CA VAL A 135 -5.66 2.36 -7.65
C VAL A 135 -4.37 1.82 -7.08
N GLN A 136 -3.63 2.64 -6.35
CA GLN A 136 -2.40 2.21 -5.69
C GLN A 136 -2.45 2.54 -4.20
N PRO A 137 -1.79 1.75 -3.35
CA PRO A 137 -1.51 2.13 -1.98
C PRO A 137 -0.07 2.61 -1.81
N VAL A 138 0.19 3.35 -0.73
CA VAL A 138 1.58 3.57 -0.28
C VAL A 138 2.16 2.28 0.30
N CYS A 139 3.39 1.97 -0.11
CA CYS A 139 4.24 0.97 0.52
C CYS A 139 5.13 1.65 1.57
N TYR A 140 4.86 1.41 2.85
CA TYR A 140 5.57 2.07 3.95
C TYR A 140 7.03 1.57 4.06
N SER A 141 7.99 2.39 3.65
CA SER A 141 9.41 2.10 3.80
C SER A 141 9.96 2.61 5.15
N GLU A 142 11.06 2.03 5.63
CA GLU A 142 11.68 2.46 6.89
C GLU A 142 12.25 3.87 6.84
N GLN A 143 12.47 4.40 5.62
CA GLN A 143 13.06 5.70 5.35
C GLN A 143 12.02 6.83 5.31
N GLU A 144 10.74 6.54 5.55
CA GLU A 144 9.69 7.56 5.54
C GLU A 144 9.93 8.62 6.62
N THR A 145 10.18 9.85 6.18
CA THR A 145 10.24 11.02 7.05
C THR A 145 8.81 11.45 7.39
N LYS A 146 8.46 11.37 8.68
CA LYS A 146 7.08 11.43 9.17
C LYS A 146 6.45 12.82 9.01
N ASN A 147 5.73 13.03 7.92
CA ASN A 147 4.80 14.17 7.80
C ASN A 147 3.42 13.86 8.46
N ARG A 148 3.06 12.57 8.60
CA ARG A 148 1.88 12.11 9.36
C ARG A 148 2.09 10.69 9.92
N PRO A 149 1.27 10.24 10.90
CA PRO A 149 1.21 8.84 11.29
C PRO A 149 0.85 7.90 10.13
N LEU A 150 1.35 6.67 10.17
CA LEU A 150 1.00 5.63 9.20
C LEU A 150 -0.51 5.35 9.24
N CYS A 151 -1.10 5.12 8.07
CA CYS A 151 -2.53 4.90 7.91
C CYS A 151 -2.80 3.64 7.06
N ILE A 152 -4.04 3.31 6.79
CA ILE A 152 -4.39 2.49 5.64
C ILE A 152 -4.81 3.45 4.54
N ASN A 153 -4.32 3.31 3.31
CA ASN A 153 -4.69 4.22 2.23
C ASN A 153 -4.75 3.52 0.87
N ILE A 154 -5.54 4.14 0.00
CA ILE A 154 -5.56 3.92 -1.43
C ILE A 154 -5.68 5.29 -2.12
N TYR A 155 -5.09 5.44 -3.30
CA TYR A 155 -5.19 6.64 -4.12
C TYR A 155 -5.36 6.26 -5.59
N ASP A 156 -6.04 7.13 -6.34
CA ASP A 156 -6.27 6.92 -7.76
C ASP A 156 -4.95 7.07 -8.53
N SER A 157 -4.62 6.13 -9.42
CA SER A 157 -3.30 6.09 -10.11
C SER A 157 -3.15 7.12 -11.23
N VAL A 158 -4.17 7.92 -11.50
CA VAL A 158 -4.21 8.94 -12.56
C VAL A 158 -4.31 10.34 -11.96
N GLU A 159 -3.59 11.30 -12.54
CA GLU A 159 -3.59 12.69 -12.08
C GLU A 159 -5.00 13.29 -12.18
N GLY A 160 -5.39 14.05 -11.14
CA GLY A 160 -6.73 14.59 -10.97
C GLY A 160 -7.76 13.60 -10.39
N GLY A 161 -7.42 12.31 -10.29
CA GLY A 161 -8.29 11.26 -9.78
C GLY A 161 -9.23 10.66 -10.82
N THR A 162 -9.60 9.40 -10.62
CA THR A 162 -10.55 8.63 -11.44
C THR A 162 -11.91 8.46 -10.75
N GLY A 163 -12.01 8.85 -9.47
CA GLY A 163 -13.21 8.74 -8.65
C GLY A 163 -13.34 7.41 -7.93
N ILE A 164 -12.36 6.51 -8.05
CA ILE A 164 -12.41 5.19 -7.41
C ILE A 164 -12.22 5.33 -5.90
N SER A 165 -11.28 6.18 -5.46
CA SER A 165 -11.07 6.50 -4.05
C SER A 165 -12.32 7.12 -3.40
N GLU A 166 -13.06 7.96 -4.13
CA GLU A 166 -14.34 8.51 -3.68
C GLU A 166 -15.41 7.42 -3.54
N ALA A 167 -15.53 6.56 -4.55
CA ALA A 167 -16.49 5.47 -4.53
C ALA A 167 -16.17 4.45 -3.41
N ALA A 168 -14.88 4.20 -3.15
CA ALA A 168 -14.40 3.37 -2.06
C ALA A 168 -14.74 4.00 -0.70
N TYR A 169 -14.61 5.33 -0.55
CA TYR A 169 -15.02 6.03 0.69
C TYR A 169 -16.47 5.72 1.06
N HIS A 170 -17.38 5.72 0.09
CA HIS A 170 -18.79 5.41 0.32
C HIS A 170 -19.08 3.93 0.62
N LYS A 171 -18.12 3.03 0.38
CA LYS A 171 -18.25 1.58 0.55
C LYS A 171 -17.16 0.98 1.45
N ILE A 172 -16.50 1.79 2.27
CA ILE A 172 -15.27 1.34 2.94
C ILE A 172 -15.52 0.21 3.94
N GLU A 173 -16.63 0.24 4.69
CA GLU A 173 -16.99 -0.82 5.63
C GLU A 173 -17.13 -2.20 4.97
N PRO A 174 -17.97 -2.38 3.92
CA PRO A 174 -18.04 -3.68 3.25
C PRO A 174 -16.73 -4.08 2.55
N ILE A 175 -15.94 -3.12 2.03
CA ILE A 175 -14.61 -3.41 1.46
C ILE A 175 -13.67 -3.97 2.53
N MET A 176 -13.57 -3.33 3.71
CA MET A 176 -12.74 -3.81 4.81
C MET A 176 -13.23 -5.17 5.34
N GLN A 177 -14.54 -5.37 5.43
CA GLN A 177 -15.12 -6.66 5.82
C GLN A 177 -14.71 -7.76 4.83
N LYS A 178 -14.69 -7.47 3.52
CA LYS A 178 -14.24 -8.43 2.52
C LYS A 178 -12.75 -8.72 2.60
N ALA A 179 -11.94 -7.70 2.86
CA ALA A 179 -10.50 -7.85 3.10
C ALA A 179 -10.23 -8.76 4.31
N TYR A 180 -10.97 -8.57 5.41
CA TYR A 180 -10.91 -9.44 6.59
C TYR A 180 -11.29 -10.89 6.25
N GLU A 181 -12.39 -11.10 5.52
CA GLU A 181 -12.82 -12.43 5.10
C GLU A 181 -11.77 -13.12 4.23
N LEU A 182 -11.15 -12.39 3.30
CA LEU A 182 -10.11 -12.91 2.41
C LEU A 182 -8.90 -13.40 3.22
N ILE A 183 -8.35 -12.56 4.10
CA ILE A 183 -7.16 -12.93 4.87
C ILE A 183 -7.46 -14.02 5.91
N LYS A 184 -8.63 -13.98 6.55
CA LYS A 184 -9.09 -15.00 7.51
C LYS A 184 -9.32 -16.36 6.87
N GLY A 185 -9.83 -16.37 5.64
CA GLY A 185 -10.11 -17.61 4.89
C GLY A 185 -8.87 -18.24 4.23
N CYS A 186 -7.72 -17.56 4.25
CA CYS A 186 -6.49 -18.05 3.63
C CYS A 186 -5.69 -18.96 4.59
N ASP A 187 -5.46 -20.20 4.17
CA ASP A 187 -4.78 -21.27 4.91
C ASP A 187 -3.25 -21.24 4.79
N CYS A 188 -2.68 -20.28 4.07
CA CYS A 188 -1.23 -20.17 3.91
C CYS A 188 -0.51 -19.91 5.24
N GLU A 189 0.68 -20.50 5.43
CA GLU A 189 1.45 -20.44 6.67
C GLU A 189 2.55 -19.38 6.64
N GLU A 190 2.84 -18.82 5.47
CA GLU A 190 3.88 -17.81 5.26
C GLU A 190 3.56 -16.52 6.03
N ALA A 191 4.56 -15.99 6.75
CA ALA A 191 4.42 -14.77 7.53
C ALA A 191 4.04 -13.55 6.68
N ASN A 192 4.56 -13.45 5.46
CA ASN A 192 4.25 -12.38 4.52
C ASN A 192 2.93 -12.62 3.76
N GLY A 193 2.33 -13.81 3.94
CA GLY A 193 1.18 -14.32 3.19
C GLY A 193 1.54 -14.84 1.80
N CYS A 194 0.57 -14.84 0.89
CA CYS A 194 0.69 -15.48 -0.41
C CYS A 194 -0.06 -14.70 -1.52
N PRO A 195 0.10 -15.08 -2.81
CA PRO A 195 -0.63 -14.50 -3.94
C PRO A 195 -2.16 -14.48 -3.83
N ALA A 196 -2.74 -15.35 -3.00
CA ALA A 196 -4.18 -15.42 -2.79
C ALA A 196 -4.69 -14.51 -1.67
N CYS A 197 -3.82 -13.85 -0.89
CA CYS A 197 -4.23 -12.95 0.19
C CYS A 197 -3.51 -11.59 0.13
N THR A 198 -2.34 -11.49 0.73
CA THR A 198 -1.65 -10.22 1.03
C THR A 198 -0.72 -9.75 -0.08
N HIS A 199 -0.37 -10.59 -1.05
CA HIS A 199 0.58 -10.16 -2.08
C HIS A 199 -0.10 -9.28 -3.14
N ASP A 200 0.63 -8.26 -3.58
CA ASP A 200 0.30 -7.42 -4.73
C ASP A 200 1.44 -7.54 -5.76
N PRO A 201 1.15 -7.87 -7.04
CA PRO A 201 2.18 -7.92 -8.09
C PRO A 201 2.83 -6.56 -8.37
N SER A 202 2.18 -5.46 -8.01
CA SER A 202 2.66 -4.08 -8.20
C SER A 202 3.41 -3.52 -6.99
N CYS A 203 3.61 -4.31 -5.93
CA CYS A 203 4.33 -3.87 -4.73
C CYS A 203 5.80 -3.56 -5.03
N GLY A 204 6.21 -2.29 -4.85
CA GLY A 204 7.60 -1.85 -5.05
C GLY A 204 8.62 -2.52 -4.11
N GLU A 205 8.17 -3.01 -2.95
CA GLU A 205 8.98 -3.74 -1.98
C GLU A 205 9.01 -5.26 -2.23
N TYR A 206 8.49 -5.73 -3.37
CA TYR A 206 8.45 -7.14 -3.75
C TYR A 206 7.78 -8.05 -2.72
N ASN A 207 6.79 -7.54 -1.99
CA ASN A 207 6.08 -8.27 -0.93
C ASN A 207 6.97 -8.75 0.24
N ASN A 208 8.16 -8.17 0.43
CA ASN A 208 9.09 -8.56 1.51
C ASN A 208 8.73 -7.95 2.88
N CYS A 209 8.03 -6.81 2.89
CA CYS A 209 7.73 -6.02 4.09
C CYS A 209 6.26 -6.17 4.52
N LEU A 210 5.77 -7.41 4.62
CA LEU A 210 4.38 -7.72 4.95
C LEU A 210 4.29 -8.57 6.23
N ASP A 211 3.23 -8.38 7.00
CA ASP A 211 2.91 -9.24 8.15
C ASP A 211 1.42 -9.64 8.09
N LYS A 212 1.16 -10.89 7.68
CA LYS A 212 -0.20 -11.46 7.55
C LYS A 212 -0.92 -11.48 8.89
N LYS A 213 -0.24 -11.82 9.98
CA LYS A 213 -0.87 -11.93 11.31
C LYS A 213 -1.23 -10.54 11.83
N ALA A 214 -0.36 -9.57 11.61
CA ALA A 214 -0.64 -8.17 11.96
C ALA A 214 -1.83 -7.63 11.18
N ALA A 215 -1.89 -7.87 9.86
CA ALA A 215 -3.01 -7.43 9.03
C ALA A 215 -4.34 -8.07 9.45
N LEU A 216 -4.34 -9.39 9.73
CA LEU A 216 -5.52 -10.08 10.25
C LEU A 216 -6.00 -9.46 11.56
N TRP A 217 -5.07 -9.21 12.49
CA TRP A 217 -5.37 -8.63 13.80
C TRP A 217 -5.93 -7.20 13.70
N ILE A 218 -5.38 -6.38 12.80
CA ILE A 218 -5.84 -5.02 12.51
C ILE A 218 -7.24 -5.06 11.91
N LEU A 219 -7.43 -5.78 10.81
CA LEU A 219 -8.71 -5.84 10.09
C LEU A 219 -9.83 -6.42 10.98
N GLU A 220 -9.54 -7.46 11.76
CA GLU A 220 -10.49 -8.01 12.71
C GLU A 220 -11.05 -6.94 13.64
N ARG A 221 -10.20 -6.08 14.20
CA ARG A 221 -10.63 -5.01 15.11
C ARG A 221 -11.34 -3.87 14.42
N LEU A 222 -10.99 -3.58 13.17
CA LEU A 222 -11.66 -2.55 12.37
C LEU A 222 -13.07 -2.97 11.92
N VAL A 223 -13.37 -4.27 11.85
CA VAL A 223 -14.66 -4.77 11.32
C VAL A 223 -15.49 -5.56 12.33
N ALA A 224 -14.93 -6.01 13.45
CA ALA A 224 -15.61 -6.85 14.43
C ALA A 224 -16.88 -6.20 14.97
N ARG A 225 -18.03 -6.60 14.45
CA ARG A 225 -19.31 -6.19 15.03
C ARG A 225 -19.41 -6.78 16.43
N THR A 226 -19.64 -5.93 17.43
CA THR A 226 -20.04 -6.42 18.75
C THR A 226 -21.27 -7.31 18.54
N PRO A 227 -21.32 -8.55 19.06
CA PRO A 227 -22.50 -9.37 18.93
C PRO A 227 -23.71 -8.57 19.42
N THR A 228 -24.71 -8.39 18.56
CA THR A 228 -26.00 -7.86 19.00
C THR A 228 -26.55 -8.86 20.01
N SER A 229 -26.59 -8.43 21.27
CA SER A 229 -27.27 -9.12 22.37
C SER A 229 -28.69 -9.47 22.02
#